data_AF-A0A1G6PRZ9-F1
#
_entry.id   AF-A0A1G6PRZ9-F1
#
_cell.length_a   1.000
_cell.length_b   1.000
_cell.length_c   1.000
_cell.angle_alpha   90.00
_cell.angle_beta   90.00
_cell.angle_gamma   90.00
#
_symmetry.space_group_name_H-M   'P 1'
#
loop_
_entity.id
_entity.type
_entity.pdbx_description
1 polymer ?
#
loop_
_entity_poly.entity_id
_entity_poly.type
_entity_poly.pdbx_seq_one_letter_code
_entity_poly.pdbx_strand_id
1 'polypeptide(L)' 'MTPEQHAKETTRLKSAITRARNNVKALPTLAEKIEAKNKVRELEDQLHDHKLNYFELVSA' A
#
# COMPACT_ATOMS: atom_id res chain seq x y z
N MET A 1 -15.35 10.90 -0.15
CA MET A 1 -15.03 9.79 0.77
C MET A 1 -15.20 10.31 2.19
N THR A 2 -15.88 9.59 3.08
CA THR A 2 -15.97 10.03 4.48
C THR A 2 -14.66 9.77 5.23
N PRO A 3 -14.38 10.46 6.35
CA PRO A 3 -13.19 10.20 7.17
C PRO A 3 -13.05 8.73 7.59
N GLU A 4 -14.17 8.07 7.91
CA GLU A 4 -14.20 6.66 8.31
C GLU A 4 -13.83 5.74 7.14
N GLN A 5 -14.32 6.04 5.94
CA GLN A 5 -13.98 5.30 4.73
C GLN A 5 -12.49 5.45 4.38
N HIS A 6 -11.95 6.66 4.52
CA HIS A 6 -10.51 6.94 4.32
C HIS A 6 -9.65 6.18 5.34
N ALA A 7 -10.03 6.19 6.62
CA ALA A 7 -9.31 5.48 7.67
C ALA A 7 -9.33 3.96 7.44
N LYS A 8 -10.48 3.41 7.01
CA LYS A 8 -10.63 1.99 6.69
C LYS A 8 -9.73 1.59 5.50
N GLU A 9 -9.73 2.39 4.45
CA GLU A 9 -8.95 2.11 3.25
C GLU A 9 -7.44 2.26 3.48
N THR A 10 -7.03 3.31 4.21
CA THR A 10 -5.66 3.46 4.71
C THR A 10 -5.20 2.24 5.50
N THR A 11 -6.05 1.72 6.38
CA THR A 11 -5.74 0.52 7.18
C THR A 11 -5.61 -0.72 6.28
N ARG A 12 -6.53 -0.90 5.32
CA ARG A 12 -6.50 -2.00 4.34
C ARG A 12 -5.18 -2.02 3.57
N LEU A 13 -4.77 -0.86 3.03
CA LEU A 13 -3.53 -0.70 2.27
C LEU A 13 -2.29 -0.97 3.13
N LYS A 14 -2.22 -0.43 4.36
CA LYS A 14 -1.13 -0.73 5.31
C LYS A 14 -1.01 -2.22 5.61
N SER A 15 -2.13 -2.91 5.86
CA SER A 15 -2.11 -4.36 6.10
C SER A 15 -1.65 -5.14 4.87
N ALA A 16 -2.04 -4.72 3.66
CA ALA A 16 -1.57 -5.33 2.42
C ALA A 16 -0.06 -5.17 2.24
N ILE A 17 0.48 -3.96 2.48
CA ILE A 17 1.93 -3.68 2.43
C ILE A 17 2.68 -4.59 3.41
N THR A 18 2.21 -4.71 4.66
CA THR A 18 2.86 -5.58 5.67
C THR A 18 2.89 -7.03 5.23
N ARG A 19 1.76 -7.56 4.71
CA ARG A 19 1.71 -8.93 4.19
C ARG A 19 2.65 -9.13 3.01
N ALA A 20 2.68 -8.19 2.05
CA ALA A 20 3.55 -8.26 0.90
C ALA A 20 5.04 -8.22 1.29
N ARG A 21 5.42 -7.33 2.23
CA ARG A 21 6.80 -7.26 2.76
C ARG A 21 7.21 -8.54 3.49
N ASN A 22 6.30 -9.17 4.24
CA ASN A 22 6.57 -10.45 4.88
C ASN A 22 6.72 -11.58 3.86
N ASN A 23 5.91 -11.58 2.79
CA ASN A 23 6.03 -12.55 1.71
C ASN A 23 7.42 -12.47 1.04
N VAL A 24 7.92 -11.27 0.76
CA VAL A 24 9.26 -11.06 0.16
C VAL A 24 10.37 -11.79 0.95
N LYS A 25 10.26 -11.85 2.28
CA LYS A 25 11.26 -12.51 3.14
C LYS A 25 11.27 -14.03 2.98
N ALA A 26 10.13 -14.62 2.65
CA ALA A 26 9.95 -16.07 2.52
C ALA A 26 10.33 -16.61 1.13
N LEU A 27 10.49 -15.73 0.13
CA LEU A 27 10.77 -16.17 -1.25
C LEU A 27 12.20 -16.71 -1.40
N PRO A 28 12.39 -17.83 -2.11
CA PRO A 28 13.69 -18.47 -2.24
C PRO A 28 14.61 -17.79 -3.26
N THR A 29 14.09 -17.28 -4.37
CA THR A 29 14.92 -16.76 -5.47
C THR A 29 14.97 -15.23 -5.51
N LEU A 30 16.02 -14.70 -6.16
CA LEU A 30 16.15 -13.26 -6.39
C LEU A 30 15.07 -12.72 -7.32
N ALA A 31 14.71 -13.47 -8.37
CA ALA A 31 13.70 -13.08 -9.34
C ALA A 31 12.33 -12.88 -8.67
N GLU A 32 11.88 -13.86 -7.87
CA GLU A 32 10.63 -13.76 -7.11
C GLU A 32 10.66 -12.59 -6.11
N LYS A 33 11.82 -12.36 -5.47
CA LYS A 33 11.99 -11.20 -4.56
C LYS A 33 11.84 -9.87 -5.29
N ILE A 34 12.34 -9.76 -6.52
CA ILE A 34 12.21 -8.53 -7.32
C ILE A 34 10.74 -8.30 -7.66
N GLU A 35 10.04 -9.31 -8.16
CA GLU A 35 8.61 -9.21 -8.48
C GLU A 35 7.77 -8.84 -7.25
N ALA A 36 8.02 -9.51 -6.13
CA ALA A 36 7.31 -9.22 -4.89
C ALA A 36 7.64 -7.82 -4.33
N LYS A 37 8.88 -7.33 -4.50
CA LYS A 37 9.24 -5.94 -4.16
C LYS A 37 8.56 -4.92 -5.05
N ASN A 38 8.40 -5.21 -6.34
CA ASN A 38 7.61 -4.36 -7.24
C ASN A 38 6.16 -4.27 -6.76
N LYS A 39 5.59 -5.38 -6.27
CA LYS A 39 4.25 -5.38 -5.70
C LYS A 39 4.14 -4.56 -4.41
N VAL A 40 5.15 -4.62 -3.55
CA VAL A 40 5.23 -3.76 -2.35
C VAL A 40 5.23 -2.29 -2.75
N ARG A 41 6.07 -1.92 -3.73
CA ARG A 41 6.15 -0.55 -4.23
C ARG A 41 4.82 -0.06 -4.80
N GLU A 42 4.14 -0.87 -5.62
CA GLU A 42 2.83 -0.52 -6.17
C GLU A 42 1.78 -0.23 -5.07
N LEU A 43 1.79 -1.02 -3.99
CA LEU A 43 0.89 -0.79 -2.84
C LEU A 43 1.26 0.47 -2.04
N GLU A 44 2.55 0.81 -1.98
CA GLU A 44 3.04 2.05 -1.35
C GLU A 44 2.63 3.27 -2.17
N ASP A 45 2.76 3.20 -3.49
CA ASP A 45 2.31 4.24 -4.42
C ASP A 45 0.79 4.44 -4.30
N GLN A 46 0.00 3.36 -4.28
CA GLN A 46 -1.46 3.43 -4.05
C GLN A 46 -1.82 4.09 -2.70
N LEU A 47 -1.07 3.80 -1.63
CA LEU A 47 -1.29 4.45 -0.34
C LEU A 47 -0.90 5.92 -0.35
N HIS A 48 0.14 6.30 -1.09
CA HIS A 48 0.53 7.68 -1.27
C HIS A 48 -0.57 8.46 -1.99
N ASP A 49 -1.02 7.96 -3.14
CA ASP A 49 -2.07 8.58 -3.95
C ASP A 49 -3.39 8.68 -3.17
N HIS A 50 -3.76 7.62 -2.43
CA HIS A 50 -4.96 7.64 -1.60
C HIS A 50 -4.96 8.76 -0.56
N LYS A 51 -3.81 9.00 0.09
CA LYS A 51 -3.65 10.08 1.06
C LYS A 51 -3.66 11.45 0.40
N LEU A 52 -3.02 11.59 -0.76
CA LEU A 52 -2.96 12.85 -1.50
C LEU A 52 -4.36 13.26 -1.95
N ASN A 53 -5.11 12.33 -2.55
CA ASN A 53 -6.49 12.56 -3.00
C ASN A 53 -7.42 12.95 -1.84
N TYR A 54 -7.24 12.36 -0.65
CA TYR A 54 -8.02 12.77 0.52
C TYR A 54 -7.63 14.17 1.00
N PHE A 55 -6.34 14.51 1.01
CA PHE A 55 -5.89 15.86 1.36
C PHE A 55 -6.44 16.91 0.41
N GLU A 56 -6.42 16.66 -0.90
CA GLU A 56 -6.99 17.56 -1.91
C GLU A 56 -8.51 17.72 -1.77
N LEU A 57 -9.24 16.64 -1.47
CA LEU A 57 -10.69 16.68 -1.29
C LEU A 57 -11.15 17.35 0.03
N VAL A 58 -10.29 17.40 1.04
CA VAL A 58 -10.61 17.96 2.38
C VAL A 58 -10.04 19.36 2.59
N SER A 59 -9.00 19.74 1.86
CA SER A 59 -8.37 21.07 1.95
C SER A 59 -8.89 22.09 0.92
N ALA A 60 -9.79 21.67 0.02
CA ALA A 60 -10.51 22.51 -0.94
C ALA A 60 -11.83 23.04 -0.34
#